data_AF-A0A8J3WCP4-F1
#
_entry.id   AF-A0A8J3WCP4-F1
#
_cell.length_a   1.000
_cell.length_b   1.000
_cell.length_c   1.000
_cell.angle_alpha   90.00
_cell.angle_beta   90.00
_cell.angle_gamma   90.00
#
_symmetry.space_group_name_H-M   'P 1'
#
loop_
_entity.id
_entity.type
_entity.pdbx_description
1 polymer ?
#
loop_
_entity_poly.entity_id
_entity_poly.type
_entity_poly.pdbx_seq_one_letter_code
_entity_poly.pdbx_strand_id
1 'polypeptide(L)'
;MFARPFAAVSAAVVSTAMVSSCLSSVGASHTSDVASASPSVPAPKAASAVSGECPQAARIAGRGPGRGPEPHAPGPAQVAELIADLDARRPALRLADRAPLTIPTWVHVITDGPRGASDSAVREQLAVLDAAYGGRTGGADTGIRFRLAGLTRTENPAWFRDPLSHERAMKQMRRGGAETLNLYVAQLGRLVLGYSTYPHQYADDPVLDGVVVDWRSLPGGSLRDFDRGYTGVHEIGHWLGLLHTFENGCLEPGDAVADTPPEAHPTQGCPAGKDTCPGNGRDPIHNFMDYSADACMSEFTAGQSLRMREAWAVYRETNTDITLDR
;
A
#
# COMPACT_ATOMS: atom_id res chain seq x y z
N MET A 1 -28.16 24.22 -52.68
CA MET A 1 -26.90 23.75 -53.30
C MET A 1 -26.38 22.63 -52.42
N PHE A 2 -26.18 21.41 -52.92
CA PHE A 2 -25.05 20.96 -53.76
C PHE A 2 -23.69 21.09 -53.03
N ALA A 3 -22.84 20.07 -52.87
CA ALA A 3 -22.98 18.62 -53.14
C ALA A 3 -21.88 17.79 -52.40
N ARG A 4 -21.99 16.45 -52.40
CA ARG A 4 -20.86 15.50 -52.21
C ARG A 4 -20.22 15.18 -53.59
N PRO A 5 -19.02 14.55 -53.72
CA PRO A 5 -18.78 13.13 -53.40
C PRO A 5 -17.66 12.94 -52.32
N PHE A 6 -16.50 12.25 -52.41
CA PHE A 6 -15.89 11.32 -53.38
C PHE A 6 -14.82 10.38 -52.74
N ALA A 7 -13.92 9.79 -53.54
CA ALA A 7 -12.88 8.81 -53.21
C ALA A 7 -11.54 9.45 -52.74
N ALA A 8 -10.64 8.84 -51.96
CA ALA A 8 -10.17 7.45 -51.76
C ALA A 8 -9.08 6.97 -52.76
N VAL A 9 -7.88 6.66 -52.24
CA VAL A 9 -6.75 5.99 -52.92
C VAL A 9 -6.03 5.11 -51.89
N SER A 10 -5.48 3.96 -52.33
CA SER A 10 -4.78 2.99 -51.48
C SER A 10 -3.25 3.11 -51.56
N ALA A 11 -2.55 2.68 -50.51
CA ALA A 11 -1.18 2.19 -50.61
C ALA A 11 -0.94 1.13 -49.52
N ALA A 12 -0.47 -0.05 -49.93
CA ALA A 12 0.04 -1.07 -49.02
C ALA A 12 1.56 -1.13 -49.17
N VAL A 13 2.28 -1.36 -48.06
CA VAL A 13 3.71 -1.71 -48.08
C VAL A 13 3.89 -3.00 -47.29
N VAL A 14 4.36 -4.03 -47.98
CA VAL A 14 4.77 -5.31 -47.37
C VAL A 14 6.13 -5.13 -46.72
N SER A 15 6.33 -5.67 -45.52
CA SER A 15 7.66 -5.91 -44.98
C SER A 15 7.72 -7.30 -44.34
N THR A 16 8.40 -8.21 -45.03
CA THR A 16 8.65 -9.59 -44.58
C THR A 16 9.86 -9.64 -43.67
N ALA A 17 9.71 -10.20 -42.47
CA ALA A 17 10.81 -10.56 -41.57
C ALA A 17 10.78 -12.07 -41.34
N MET A 18 11.96 -12.70 -41.31
CA MET A 18 12.12 -14.14 -41.58
C MET A 18 11.67 -15.06 -40.44
N VAL A 19 11.14 -16.23 -40.84
CA VAL A 19 11.08 -17.42 -39.98
C VAL A 19 12.50 -17.86 -39.63
N SER A 20 12.73 -18.22 -38.37
CA SER A 20 13.86 -19.08 -37.98
C SER A 20 13.35 -20.13 -37.00
N SER A 21 13.48 -21.40 -37.37
CA SER A 21 12.97 -22.53 -36.60
C SER A 21 14.08 -23.55 -36.39
N CYS A 22 14.51 -23.73 -35.14
CA CYS A 22 15.38 -24.83 -34.77
C CYS A 22 14.54 -26.03 -34.31
N LEU A 23 14.27 -26.95 -35.23
CA LEU A 23 13.88 -28.31 -34.83
C LEU A 23 15.12 -29.06 -34.32
N SER A 24 14.91 -29.96 -33.37
CA SER A 24 15.81 -31.09 -33.11
C SER A 24 14.96 -32.32 -32.86
N SER A 25 15.47 -33.48 -33.28
CA SER A 25 14.66 -34.63 -33.67
C SER A 25 14.17 -35.50 -32.51
N VAL A 26 13.00 -36.10 -32.70
CA VAL A 26 12.48 -37.21 -31.88
C VAL A 26 13.35 -38.45 -32.04
N GLY A 27 13.63 -39.14 -30.94
CA GLY A 27 14.01 -40.55 -30.90
C GLY A 27 13.16 -41.24 -29.83
N ALA A 28 12.51 -42.36 -30.17
CA ALA A 28 11.53 -43.00 -29.29
C ALA A 28 11.57 -44.53 -29.40
N SER A 29 11.51 -45.21 -28.24
CA SER A 29 10.78 -46.48 -28.08
C SER A 29 10.78 -46.96 -26.63
N HIS A 30 9.58 -47.36 -26.15
CA HIS A 30 9.23 -48.37 -25.14
C HIS A 30 10.31 -48.85 -24.13
N THR A 31 9.98 -48.90 -22.83
CA THR A 31 9.04 -49.93 -22.32
C THR A 31 8.35 -49.52 -21.01
N SER A 32 7.30 -50.26 -20.64
CA SER A 32 6.50 -50.04 -19.43
C SER A 32 7.03 -50.84 -18.24
N ASP A 33 6.96 -50.28 -17.04
CA ASP A 33 6.59 -51.07 -15.85
C ASP A 33 6.02 -50.17 -14.74
N VAL A 34 5.26 -50.76 -13.81
CA VAL A 34 4.53 -50.02 -12.75
C VAL A 34 5.05 -50.41 -11.37
N ALA A 35 5.64 -49.45 -10.65
CA ALA A 35 5.98 -49.59 -9.24
C ALA A 35 5.77 -48.27 -8.48
N SER A 36 5.13 -48.33 -7.32
CA SER A 36 4.80 -47.17 -6.48
C SER A 36 5.94 -46.80 -5.53
N ALA A 37 6.43 -45.56 -5.61
CA ALA A 37 7.32 -44.97 -4.60
C ALA A 37 7.05 -43.45 -4.48
N SER A 38 7.00 -42.93 -3.25
CA SER A 38 6.75 -41.52 -2.97
C SER A 38 7.99 -40.65 -3.24
N PRO A 39 7.87 -39.51 -3.95
CA PRO A 39 9.00 -38.61 -4.17
C PRO A 39 9.28 -37.75 -2.92
N SER A 40 10.40 -38.02 -2.24
CA SER A 40 10.95 -37.11 -1.24
C SER A 40 11.53 -35.86 -1.91
N VAL A 41 11.07 -34.66 -1.52
CA VAL A 41 11.57 -33.39 -2.04
C VAL A 41 13.05 -33.19 -1.65
N PRO A 42 13.99 -33.01 -2.60
CA PRO A 42 15.37 -32.68 -2.27
C PRO A 42 15.49 -31.19 -1.92
N ALA A 43 16.23 -30.87 -0.84
CA ALA A 43 16.52 -29.49 -0.48
C ALA A 43 17.37 -28.78 -1.55
N PRO A 44 17.18 -27.47 -1.80
CA PRO A 44 17.96 -26.73 -2.78
C PRO A 44 19.44 -26.66 -2.36
N LYS A 45 20.34 -26.95 -3.30
CA LYS A 45 21.79 -26.75 -3.09
C LYS A 45 22.10 -25.26 -3.06
N ALA A 46 22.90 -24.83 -2.09
CA ALA A 46 23.44 -23.48 -2.06
C ALA A 46 24.22 -23.18 -3.35
N ALA A 47 23.86 -22.08 -4.03
CA ALA A 47 24.61 -21.58 -5.16
C ALA A 47 25.92 -20.93 -4.66
N SER A 48 27.03 -21.17 -5.35
CA SER A 48 28.32 -20.59 -4.97
C SER A 48 28.29 -19.07 -5.12
N ALA A 49 28.80 -18.34 -4.13
CA ALA A 49 29.07 -16.92 -4.27
C ALA A 49 30.05 -16.68 -5.43
N VAL A 50 29.73 -15.73 -6.29
CA VAL A 50 30.63 -15.17 -7.30
C VAL A 50 30.85 -13.71 -6.93
N SER A 51 32.07 -13.34 -6.61
CA SER A 51 32.44 -11.98 -6.22
C SER A 51 32.48 -11.05 -7.43
N GLY A 52 31.37 -10.38 -7.70
CA GLY A 52 31.29 -9.21 -8.58
C GLY A 52 30.98 -7.96 -7.76
N GLU A 53 31.76 -6.89 -7.93
CA GLU A 53 31.55 -5.64 -7.22
C GLU A 53 30.23 -4.97 -7.66
N CYS A 54 29.39 -4.57 -6.71
CA CYS A 54 28.03 -4.12 -6.97
C CYS A 54 27.99 -2.73 -7.66
N PRO A 55 27.47 -2.61 -8.90
CA PRO A 55 27.37 -1.32 -9.58
C PRO A 55 26.19 -0.50 -9.03
N GLN A 56 26.45 0.24 -7.94
CA GLN A 56 25.63 1.32 -7.36
C GLN A 56 24.10 1.23 -7.58
N ALA A 57 23.39 0.74 -6.56
CA ALA A 57 21.91 0.71 -6.48
C ALA A 57 21.21 2.10 -6.47
N ALA A 58 21.89 3.16 -6.90
CA ALA A 58 21.45 4.56 -6.88
C ALA A 58 20.78 5.03 -8.19
N ARG A 59 20.52 4.13 -9.15
CA ARG A 59 20.07 4.51 -10.52
C ARG A 59 18.85 3.77 -11.08
N ILE A 60 18.25 2.82 -10.37
CA ILE A 60 16.95 2.23 -10.73
C ILE A 60 15.83 2.88 -9.89
N ALA A 61 15.91 4.19 -9.72
CA ALA A 61 14.83 5.02 -9.17
C ALA A 61 14.15 5.73 -10.34
N GLY A 62 13.22 5.03 -11.01
CA GLY A 62 12.42 5.53 -12.15
C GLY A 62 11.39 6.59 -11.75
N ARG A 63 11.84 7.65 -11.06
CA ARG A 63 10.97 8.70 -10.50
C ARG A 63 10.20 9.41 -11.61
N GLY A 64 8.88 9.24 -11.62
CA GLY A 64 7.97 10.09 -12.38
C GLY A 64 8.17 11.58 -12.01
N PRO A 65 7.91 12.51 -12.94
CA PRO A 65 8.30 13.90 -12.78
C PRO A 65 7.54 14.61 -11.63
N GLY A 66 8.25 14.91 -10.54
CA GLY A 66 7.88 16.00 -9.62
C GLY A 66 7.33 15.63 -8.25
N ARG A 67 7.28 14.35 -7.84
CA ARG A 67 7.05 13.98 -6.42
C ARG A 67 8.37 13.65 -5.71
N GLY A 68 8.55 14.22 -4.52
CA GLY A 68 9.52 13.73 -3.53
C GLY A 68 9.02 12.43 -2.87
N PRO A 69 9.76 11.85 -1.91
CA PRO A 69 9.15 10.91 -0.97
C PRO A 69 8.03 11.61 -0.20
N GLU A 70 7.04 10.85 0.26
CA GLU A 70 5.95 11.37 1.08
C GLU A 70 6.43 11.67 2.51
N PRO A 71 5.76 12.55 3.27
CA PRO A 71 6.10 12.81 4.66
C PRO A 71 6.14 11.51 5.48
N HIS A 72 7.19 11.34 6.28
CA HIS A 72 7.48 10.15 7.12
C HIS A 72 7.70 8.82 6.38
N ALA A 73 7.65 8.79 5.04
CA ALA A 73 7.95 7.59 4.27
C ALA A 73 9.41 7.12 4.54
N PRO A 74 9.63 5.85 4.91
CA PRO A 74 10.95 5.33 5.24
C PRO A 74 11.89 5.35 4.02
N GLY A 75 13.15 5.72 4.23
CA GLY A 75 14.20 5.49 3.23
C GLY A 75 14.53 3.99 3.10
N PRO A 76 15.15 3.52 2.00
CA PRO A 76 15.39 2.08 1.77
C PRO A 76 16.12 1.34 2.90
N ALA A 77 16.99 2.02 3.65
CA ALA A 77 17.62 1.45 4.84
C ALA A 77 16.63 1.22 6.00
N GLN A 78 15.68 2.13 6.21
CA GLN A 78 14.63 2.02 7.22
C GLN A 78 13.55 1.02 6.79
N VAL A 79 13.30 0.87 5.48
CA VAL A 79 12.48 -0.23 4.93
C VAL A 79 13.10 -1.58 5.29
N ALA A 80 14.40 -1.77 5.03
CA ALA A 80 15.11 -3.00 5.38
C ALA A 80 15.13 -3.26 6.90
N GLU A 81 15.30 -2.22 7.72
CA GLU A 81 15.27 -2.29 9.19
C GLU A 81 13.88 -2.69 9.72
N LEU A 82 12.80 -2.08 9.21
CA LEU A 82 11.42 -2.43 9.54
C LEU A 82 11.09 -3.90 9.18
N ILE A 83 11.55 -4.37 8.02
CA ILE A 83 11.34 -5.76 7.60
C ILE A 83 12.10 -6.71 8.52
N ALA A 84 13.38 -6.45 8.78
CA ALA A 84 14.21 -7.29 9.65
C ALA A 84 13.69 -7.35 11.10
N ASP A 85 13.22 -6.23 11.65
CA ASP A 85 12.67 -6.17 13.01
C ASP A 85 11.34 -6.90 13.14
N LEU A 86 10.44 -6.76 12.14
CA LEU A 86 9.18 -7.49 12.10
C LEU A 86 9.42 -9.00 11.96
N ASP A 87 10.32 -9.40 11.05
CA ASP A 87 10.70 -10.79 10.80
C ASP A 87 11.35 -11.45 12.03
N ALA A 88 12.21 -10.72 12.76
CA ALA A 88 12.84 -11.20 13.99
C ALA A 88 11.82 -11.44 15.12
N ARG A 89 10.73 -10.65 15.18
CA ARG A 89 9.71 -10.72 16.23
C ARG A 89 8.55 -11.66 15.87
N ARG A 90 8.25 -11.87 14.58
CA ARG A 90 7.17 -12.75 14.08
C ARG A 90 7.08 -14.12 14.80
N PRO A 91 8.16 -14.88 15.09
CA PRO A 91 8.07 -16.20 15.71
C PRO A 91 7.48 -16.21 17.14
N ALA A 92 7.59 -15.08 17.85
CA ALA A 92 7.00 -14.91 19.18
C ALA A 92 5.49 -14.62 19.13
N LEU A 93 4.96 -14.16 18.00
CA LEU A 93 3.57 -13.76 17.87
C LEU A 93 2.63 -14.98 17.91
N ARG A 94 1.44 -14.77 18.47
CA ARG A 94 0.33 -15.72 18.51
C ARG A 94 -0.90 -15.06 17.91
N LEU A 95 -0.95 -15.01 16.58
CA LEU A 95 -1.99 -14.29 15.84
C LEU A 95 -3.25 -15.12 15.57
N ALA A 96 -3.14 -16.44 15.45
CA ALA A 96 -4.27 -17.32 15.15
C ALA A 96 -5.36 -17.28 16.24
N ASP A 97 -4.96 -17.07 17.49
CA ASP A 97 -5.85 -17.03 18.66
C ASP A 97 -6.50 -15.65 18.90
N ARG A 98 -6.19 -14.65 18.05
CA ARG A 98 -6.57 -13.24 18.30
C ARG A 98 -7.87 -12.84 17.61
N ALA A 99 -8.83 -12.44 18.45
CA ALA A 99 -10.08 -11.83 18.06
C ALA A 99 -9.92 -10.65 17.06
N PRO A 100 -10.98 -10.30 16.30
CA PRO A 100 -10.99 -9.12 15.43
C PRO A 100 -10.59 -7.84 16.17
N LEU A 101 -9.72 -7.06 15.53
CA LEU A 101 -9.17 -5.84 16.09
C LEU A 101 -10.15 -4.67 15.89
N THR A 102 -10.66 -4.10 16.98
CA THR A 102 -11.48 -2.88 16.94
C THR A 102 -10.65 -1.68 17.43
N ILE A 103 -10.15 -0.88 16.50
CA ILE A 103 -9.28 0.27 16.78
C ILE A 103 -10.12 1.46 17.26
N PRO A 104 -9.87 2.02 18.46
CA PRO A 104 -10.39 3.34 18.85
C PRO A 104 -9.88 4.41 17.89
N THR A 105 -10.78 5.18 17.28
CA THR A 105 -10.45 6.22 16.30
C THR A 105 -10.90 7.58 16.79
N TRP A 106 -9.96 8.52 16.92
CA TRP A 106 -10.26 9.94 17.06
C TRP A 106 -10.13 10.64 15.71
N VAL A 107 -11.10 11.49 15.39
CA VAL A 107 -11.07 12.31 14.17
C VAL A 107 -10.93 13.78 14.54
N HIS A 108 -9.93 14.44 13.97
CA HIS A 108 -9.60 15.84 14.23
C HIS A 108 -9.82 16.66 12.95
N VAL A 109 -11.02 17.23 12.79
CA VAL A 109 -11.35 18.07 11.64
C VAL A 109 -10.79 19.48 11.87
N ILE A 110 -9.82 19.85 11.05
CA ILE A 110 -9.28 21.21 11.00
C ILE A 110 -10.09 22.01 9.98
N THR A 111 -10.34 23.29 10.25
CA THR A 111 -11.03 24.21 9.33
C THR A 111 -10.29 25.54 9.23
N ASP A 112 -10.55 26.30 8.15
CA ASP A 112 -10.23 27.74 8.10
C ASP A 112 -11.46 28.64 8.30
N GLY A 113 -12.49 28.11 8.96
CA GLY A 113 -13.82 28.69 9.11
C GLY A 113 -14.73 28.21 7.98
N PRO A 114 -14.75 28.85 6.80
CA PRO A 114 -15.65 28.48 5.69
C PRO A 114 -15.38 27.12 5.02
N ARG A 115 -14.23 26.48 5.25
CA ARG A 115 -13.86 25.20 4.59
C ARG A 115 -13.35 24.16 5.59
N GLY A 116 -13.63 22.91 5.25
CA GLY A 116 -13.25 21.69 5.98
C GLY A 116 -14.32 20.62 5.83
N ALA A 117 -14.04 19.40 6.30
CA ALA A 117 -14.99 18.29 6.19
C ALA A 117 -16.27 18.52 7.03
N SER A 118 -17.39 17.97 6.56
CA SER A 118 -18.65 17.88 7.33
C SER A 118 -18.63 16.66 8.26
N ASP A 119 -19.51 16.63 9.27
CA ASP A 119 -19.67 15.44 10.11
C ASP A 119 -20.27 14.25 9.32
N SER A 120 -20.92 14.49 8.19
CA SER A 120 -21.41 13.41 7.31
C SER A 120 -20.25 12.76 6.57
N ALA A 121 -19.39 13.55 5.91
CA ALA A 121 -18.19 13.07 5.23
C ALA A 121 -17.26 12.28 6.16
N VAL A 122 -17.14 12.69 7.44
CA VAL A 122 -16.39 11.92 8.46
C VAL A 122 -17.04 10.56 8.76
N ARG A 123 -18.37 10.49 8.91
CA ARG A 123 -19.08 9.21 9.12
C ARG A 123 -19.03 8.31 7.89
N GLU A 124 -19.12 8.90 6.70
CA GLU A 124 -19.01 8.20 5.41
C GLU A 124 -17.59 7.65 5.21
N GLN A 125 -16.55 8.42 5.56
CA GLN A 125 -15.16 7.95 5.57
C GLN A 125 -14.97 6.76 6.52
N LEU A 126 -15.51 6.80 7.73
CA LEU A 126 -15.44 5.67 8.68
C LEU A 126 -16.16 4.42 8.12
N ALA A 127 -17.31 4.59 7.47
CA ALA A 127 -18.02 3.50 6.81
C ALA A 127 -17.22 2.90 5.63
N VAL A 128 -16.44 3.73 4.90
CA VAL A 128 -15.50 3.28 3.88
C VAL A 128 -14.32 2.50 4.48
N LEU A 129 -13.77 2.93 5.61
CA LEU A 129 -12.72 2.17 6.31
C LEU A 129 -13.23 0.78 6.71
N ASP A 130 -14.37 0.71 7.39
CA ASP A 130 -15.00 -0.58 7.76
C ASP A 130 -15.43 -1.41 6.54
N ALA A 131 -15.58 -0.81 5.35
CA ALA A 131 -15.86 -1.54 4.12
C ALA A 131 -14.58 -2.16 3.54
N ALA A 132 -13.54 -1.35 3.34
CA ALA A 132 -12.25 -1.77 2.78
C ALA A 132 -11.53 -2.80 3.67
N TYR A 133 -11.33 -2.47 4.95
CA TYR A 133 -10.69 -3.38 5.91
C TYR A 133 -11.55 -4.60 6.25
N GLY A 134 -12.86 -4.53 6.00
CA GLY A 134 -13.78 -5.65 6.09
C GLY A 134 -13.90 -6.52 4.83
N GLY A 135 -13.05 -6.30 3.81
CA GLY A 135 -13.09 -7.04 2.54
C GLY A 135 -14.32 -6.78 1.67
N ARG A 136 -15.22 -5.87 2.08
CA ARG A 136 -16.52 -5.64 1.42
C ARG A 136 -16.41 -4.87 0.10
N THR A 137 -15.20 -4.45 -0.26
CA THR A 137 -14.87 -3.79 -1.53
C THR A 137 -14.32 -4.74 -2.59
N GLY A 138 -13.84 -5.93 -2.21
CA GLY A 138 -13.29 -6.95 -3.12
C GLY A 138 -12.21 -7.84 -2.49
N GLY A 139 -11.34 -7.27 -1.64
CA GLY A 139 -10.20 -7.96 -1.03
C GLY A 139 -10.50 -8.80 0.22
N ALA A 140 -9.45 -9.17 0.94
CA ALA A 140 -9.53 -9.94 2.17
C ALA A 140 -10.18 -9.16 3.32
N ASP A 141 -10.97 -9.85 4.17
CA ASP A 141 -11.33 -9.31 5.49
C ASP A 141 -10.11 -9.36 6.40
N THR A 142 -9.59 -8.19 6.78
CA THR A 142 -8.41 -8.05 7.65
C THR A 142 -8.69 -8.41 9.12
N GLY A 143 -9.98 -8.52 9.48
CA GLY A 143 -10.44 -8.54 10.86
C GLY A 143 -10.24 -7.23 11.61
N ILE A 144 -9.83 -6.14 10.95
CA ILE A 144 -9.65 -4.80 11.53
C ILE A 144 -10.93 -3.98 11.29
N ARG A 145 -11.38 -3.25 12.32
CA ARG A 145 -12.57 -2.39 12.32
C ARG A 145 -12.30 -1.10 13.08
N PHE A 146 -13.02 -0.02 12.77
CA PHE A 146 -12.78 1.31 13.33
C PHE A 146 -13.95 1.80 14.16
N ARG A 147 -13.71 2.14 15.43
CA ARG A 147 -14.73 2.64 16.34
C ARG A 147 -14.44 4.10 16.69
N LEU A 148 -15.30 5.01 16.22
CA LEU A 148 -15.24 6.43 16.58
C LEU A 148 -15.30 6.61 18.10
N ALA A 149 -14.16 6.97 18.68
CA ALA A 149 -13.98 7.25 20.10
C ALA A 149 -14.18 8.74 20.42
N GLY A 150 -14.00 9.62 19.42
CA GLY A 150 -14.32 11.04 19.53
C GLY A 150 -14.06 11.83 18.25
N LEU A 151 -14.71 12.98 18.14
CA LEU A 151 -14.59 13.92 17.02
C LEU A 151 -14.32 15.32 17.59
N THR A 152 -13.26 15.99 17.11
CA THR A 152 -12.98 17.39 17.43
C THR A 152 -13.04 18.26 16.19
N ARG A 153 -13.49 19.52 16.35
CA ARG A 153 -13.42 20.55 15.33
C ARG A 153 -12.51 21.68 15.81
N THR A 154 -11.53 22.06 15.01
CA THR A 154 -10.53 23.08 15.34
C THR A 154 -10.43 24.08 14.20
N GLU A 155 -10.92 25.30 14.42
CA GLU A 155 -10.68 26.40 13.48
C GLU A 155 -9.25 26.92 13.65
N ASN A 156 -8.39 26.60 12.68
CA ASN A 156 -7.03 27.09 12.61
C ASN A 156 -6.61 27.21 11.14
N PRO A 157 -6.76 28.40 10.53
CA PRO A 157 -6.41 28.64 9.13
C PRO A 157 -4.96 28.35 8.73
N ALA A 158 -4.02 28.31 9.68
CA ALA A 158 -2.63 27.95 9.40
C ALA A 158 -2.48 26.43 9.27
N TRP A 159 -2.93 25.69 10.30
CA TRP A 159 -2.91 24.22 10.30
C TRP A 159 -3.79 23.65 9.18
N PHE A 160 -4.91 24.30 8.83
CA PHE A 160 -5.78 23.85 7.76
C PHE A 160 -5.11 23.92 6.38
N ARG A 161 -4.28 24.94 6.12
CA ARG A 161 -3.75 25.23 4.78
C ARG A 161 -2.33 24.70 4.58
N ASP A 162 -1.61 24.49 5.67
CA ASP A 162 -0.28 23.87 5.71
C ASP A 162 -0.17 22.99 6.98
N PRO A 163 -0.81 21.82 7.01
CA PRO A 163 -0.73 20.90 8.15
C PRO A 163 0.66 20.29 8.32
N LEU A 164 1.51 20.29 7.27
CA LEU A 164 2.84 19.69 7.30
C LEU A 164 3.82 20.57 8.07
N SER A 165 3.93 21.87 7.75
CA SER A 165 4.80 22.80 8.50
C SER A 165 4.34 23.00 9.96
N HIS A 166 3.10 22.65 10.27
CA HIS A 166 2.51 22.77 11.61
C HIS A 166 2.26 21.43 12.31
N GLU A 167 2.74 20.31 11.76
CA GLU A 167 2.28 18.97 12.13
C GLU A 167 2.37 18.70 13.63
N ARG A 168 3.55 18.89 14.26
CA ARG A 168 3.72 18.66 15.70
C ARG A 168 2.76 19.50 16.54
N ALA A 169 2.46 20.73 16.14
CA ALA A 169 1.55 21.62 16.86
C ALA A 169 0.09 21.15 16.73
N MET A 170 -0.31 20.73 15.54
CA MET A 170 -1.62 20.12 15.28
C MET A 170 -1.79 18.79 16.02
N LYS A 171 -0.78 17.91 15.98
CA LYS A 171 -0.82 16.58 16.59
C LYS A 171 -0.69 16.56 18.13
N GLN A 172 -0.44 17.71 18.79
CA GLN A 172 -0.70 17.85 20.24
C GLN A 172 -2.16 17.55 20.63
N MET A 173 -3.09 17.62 19.67
CA MET A 173 -4.50 17.28 19.91
C MET A 173 -4.78 15.77 20.02
N ARG A 174 -3.78 14.90 19.84
CA ARG A 174 -3.91 13.44 19.89
C ARG A 174 -4.56 12.91 21.17
N ARG A 175 -5.07 11.69 21.11
CA ARG A 175 -5.76 10.95 22.17
C ARG A 175 -5.30 9.49 22.19
N GLY A 176 -5.43 8.84 23.36
CA GLY A 176 -5.00 7.45 23.57
C GLY A 176 -3.48 7.23 23.52
N GLY A 177 -3.05 5.97 23.48
CA GLY A 177 -1.66 5.54 23.32
C GLY A 177 -1.35 5.15 21.87
N ALA A 178 -0.61 4.05 21.69
CA ALA A 178 -0.24 3.50 20.38
C ALA A 178 -1.40 2.76 19.69
N GLU A 179 -2.37 2.32 20.51
CA GLU A 179 -3.57 1.58 20.12
C GLU A 179 -4.69 2.49 19.59
N THR A 180 -4.56 3.81 19.67
CA THR A 180 -5.60 4.76 19.23
C THR A 180 -5.19 5.46 17.94
N LEU A 181 -5.95 5.22 16.87
CA LEU A 181 -5.80 5.95 15.61
C LEU A 181 -6.23 7.40 15.79
N ASN A 182 -5.35 8.33 15.44
CA ASN A 182 -5.64 9.75 15.39
C ASN A 182 -5.63 10.21 13.92
N LEU A 183 -6.81 10.48 13.37
CA LEU A 183 -7.04 10.85 11.97
C LEU A 183 -7.32 12.36 11.87
N TYR A 184 -6.39 13.11 11.31
CA TYR A 184 -6.49 14.55 11.10
C TYR A 184 -7.00 14.85 9.69
N VAL A 185 -7.98 15.74 9.57
CA VAL A 185 -8.59 16.11 8.29
C VAL A 185 -8.36 17.60 8.04
N ALA A 186 -7.50 17.92 7.07
CA ALA A 186 -7.02 19.27 6.76
C ALA A 186 -7.00 19.50 5.24
N GLN A 187 -6.40 20.58 4.73
CA GLN A 187 -6.19 20.78 3.29
C GLN A 187 -4.70 20.65 2.95
N LEU A 188 -4.39 19.73 2.03
CA LEU A 188 -3.05 19.43 1.54
C LEU A 188 -2.80 20.03 0.15
N GLY A 189 -1.58 19.82 -0.35
CA GLY A 189 -1.16 20.24 -1.67
C GLY A 189 -1.75 19.39 -2.81
N ARG A 190 -1.40 19.72 -4.06
CA ARG A 190 -1.79 18.90 -5.24
C ARG A 190 -0.89 17.69 -5.49
N LEU A 191 0.09 17.44 -4.63
CA LEU A 191 1.16 16.44 -4.81
C LEU A 191 1.20 15.36 -3.71
N VAL A 192 0.39 15.53 -2.65
CA VAL A 192 0.35 14.72 -1.43
C VAL A 192 -1.11 14.75 -0.98
N LEU A 193 -1.78 13.60 -0.89
CA LEU A 193 -3.25 13.53 -0.65
C LEU A 193 -3.58 13.09 0.79
N GLY A 194 -2.67 12.34 1.41
CA GLY A 194 -2.56 12.16 2.83
C GLY A 194 -1.08 12.12 3.23
N TYR A 195 -0.80 11.81 4.49
CA TYR A 195 0.46 11.22 4.94
C TYR A 195 0.29 10.58 6.32
N SER A 196 1.20 9.70 6.70
CA SER A 196 1.06 8.82 7.86
C SER A 196 2.40 8.48 8.49
N THR A 197 2.44 8.34 9.82
CA THR A 197 3.58 7.74 10.52
C THR A 197 3.50 6.23 10.49
N TYR A 198 4.63 5.57 10.25
CA TYR A 198 4.73 4.12 10.31
C TYR A 198 4.73 3.62 11.76
N PRO A 199 4.25 2.40 12.06
CA PRO A 199 4.04 1.94 13.43
C PRO A 199 5.32 1.87 14.27
N HIS A 200 6.48 1.58 13.67
CA HIS A 200 7.77 1.58 14.38
C HIS A 200 8.13 2.97 14.94
N GLN A 201 7.74 4.04 14.25
CA GLN A 201 8.06 5.44 14.60
C GLN A 201 7.33 5.92 15.87
N TYR A 202 6.30 5.19 16.33
CA TYR A 202 5.57 5.55 17.55
C TYR A 202 6.49 5.62 18.78
N ALA A 203 7.49 4.73 18.88
CA ALA A 203 8.37 4.68 20.04
C ALA A 203 9.32 5.90 20.13
N ASP A 204 9.74 6.42 18.97
CA ASP A 204 10.64 7.57 18.88
C ASP A 204 9.89 8.90 19.11
N ASP A 205 8.67 9.03 18.57
CA ASP A 205 7.88 10.26 18.70
C ASP A 205 6.36 9.99 18.76
N PRO A 206 5.83 9.64 19.95
CA PRO A 206 4.40 9.44 20.16
C PRO A 206 3.54 10.66 19.80
N VAL A 207 4.10 11.87 19.78
CA VAL A 207 3.37 13.11 19.45
C VAL A 207 3.10 13.20 17.95
N LEU A 208 3.97 12.66 17.10
CA LEU A 208 3.76 12.64 15.66
C LEU A 208 2.86 11.48 15.20
N ASP A 209 2.54 10.49 16.04
CA ASP A 209 1.75 9.36 15.56
C ASP A 209 0.33 9.74 15.09
N GLY A 210 -0.02 9.26 13.90
CA GLY A 210 -1.36 9.40 13.32
C GLY A 210 -1.34 9.76 11.82
N VAL A 211 -2.53 9.71 11.24
CA VAL A 211 -2.78 9.88 9.80
C VAL A 211 -3.33 11.28 9.53
N VAL A 212 -2.89 11.92 8.46
CA VAL A 212 -3.44 13.19 7.96
C VAL A 212 -3.99 12.97 6.56
N VAL A 213 -5.21 13.43 6.27
CA VAL A 213 -5.85 13.32 4.94
C VAL A 213 -6.41 14.66 4.47
N ASP A 214 -6.47 14.84 3.15
CA ASP A 214 -7.13 15.98 2.54
C ASP A 214 -8.67 15.91 2.69
N TRP A 215 -9.29 16.97 3.19
CA TRP A 215 -10.73 17.06 3.37
C TRP A 215 -11.54 16.90 2.07
N ARG A 216 -10.89 17.05 0.92
CA ARG A 216 -11.48 16.90 -0.43
C ARG A 216 -11.38 15.47 -0.98
N SER A 217 -10.63 14.56 -0.35
CA SER A 217 -10.54 13.15 -0.74
C SER A 217 -11.48 12.22 0.05
N LEU A 218 -12.13 12.72 1.10
CA LEU A 218 -13.24 12.04 1.77
C LEU A 218 -14.39 11.75 0.78
N PRO A 219 -15.28 10.79 1.07
CA PRO A 219 -16.39 10.43 0.19
C PRO A 219 -17.23 11.65 -0.25
N GLY A 220 -17.44 11.79 -1.57
CA GLY A 220 -18.16 12.92 -2.15
C GLY A 220 -17.41 14.25 -2.12
N GLY A 221 -16.11 14.24 -1.82
CA GLY A 221 -15.24 15.40 -1.80
C GLY A 221 -14.93 15.97 -3.20
N SER A 222 -14.25 17.12 -3.25
CA SER A 222 -14.00 17.84 -4.51
C SER A 222 -12.77 17.37 -5.28
N LEU A 223 -12.07 16.32 -4.84
CA LEU A 223 -10.83 15.82 -5.46
C LEU A 223 -11.15 14.68 -6.44
N ARG A 224 -11.66 15.04 -7.62
CA ARG A 224 -12.01 14.10 -8.70
C ARG A 224 -10.91 13.04 -8.94
N ASP A 225 -11.34 11.79 -9.07
CA ASP A 225 -10.54 10.56 -9.17
C ASP A 225 -10.00 10.02 -7.83
N PHE A 226 -10.18 10.77 -6.74
CA PHE A 226 -9.74 10.45 -5.37
C PHE A 226 -10.82 10.82 -4.34
N ASP A 227 -12.10 10.74 -4.72
CA ASP A 227 -13.27 11.28 -4.02
C ASP A 227 -14.14 10.19 -3.34
N ARG A 228 -13.58 9.01 -3.05
CA ARG A 228 -14.27 7.90 -2.37
C ARG A 228 -13.70 7.57 -0.99
N GLY A 229 -12.73 8.33 -0.50
CA GLY A 229 -12.10 8.12 0.79
C GLY A 229 -11.03 7.02 0.82
N TYR A 230 -10.58 6.51 -0.33
CA TYR A 230 -9.53 5.46 -0.34
C TYR A 230 -8.13 6.01 -0.05
N THR A 231 -7.89 7.32 -0.20
CA THR A 231 -6.73 7.98 0.44
C THR A 231 -6.68 7.66 1.94
N GLY A 232 -7.81 7.72 2.65
CA GLY A 232 -7.87 7.36 4.07
C GLY A 232 -7.63 5.88 4.34
N VAL A 233 -7.91 4.99 3.37
CA VAL A 233 -7.63 3.55 3.48
C VAL A 233 -6.12 3.29 3.34
N HIS A 234 -5.50 3.91 2.31
CA HIS A 234 -4.07 3.85 2.00
C HIS A 234 -3.18 4.28 3.18
N GLU A 235 -3.41 5.49 3.71
CA GLU A 235 -2.62 6.04 4.82
C GLU A 235 -2.74 5.24 6.11
N ILE A 236 -3.91 4.65 6.38
CA ILE A 236 -4.08 3.78 7.55
C ILE A 236 -3.35 2.44 7.33
N GLY A 237 -3.15 2.02 6.08
CA GLY A 237 -2.33 0.86 5.74
C GLY A 237 -0.87 1.07 6.14
N HIS A 238 -0.30 2.23 5.81
CA HIS A 238 1.03 2.64 6.27
C HIS A 238 1.12 2.78 7.80
N TRP A 239 0.10 3.38 8.44
CA TRP A 239 0.02 3.48 9.91
C TRP A 239 -0.08 2.11 10.60
N LEU A 240 -0.53 1.08 9.87
CA LEU A 240 -0.54 -0.33 10.24
C LEU A 240 0.65 -1.14 9.67
N GLY A 241 1.64 -0.52 9.03
CA GLY A 241 2.91 -1.15 8.64
C GLY A 241 2.96 -1.78 7.24
N LEU A 242 1.99 -1.50 6.37
CA LEU A 242 2.11 -1.80 4.95
C LEU A 242 3.07 -0.82 4.27
N LEU A 243 3.80 -1.32 3.28
CA LEU A 243 4.60 -0.53 2.34
C LEU A 243 3.79 -0.32 1.05
N HIS A 244 4.32 0.50 0.14
CA HIS A 244 3.79 0.61 -1.21
C HIS A 244 3.99 -0.68 -2.00
N THR A 245 3.06 -1.06 -2.88
CA THR A 245 3.22 -2.23 -3.76
C THR A 245 4.40 -2.11 -4.74
N PHE A 246 4.85 -0.88 -4.99
CA PHE A 246 6.04 -0.54 -5.78
C PHE A 246 7.31 -0.29 -4.94
N GLU A 247 7.29 -0.59 -3.64
CA GLU A 247 8.48 -0.47 -2.78
C GLU A 247 9.59 -1.40 -3.26
N ASN A 248 10.83 -0.92 -3.31
CA ASN A 248 11.97 -1.57 -3.98
C ASN A 248 11.80 -1.92 -5.49
N GLY A 249 10.62 -1.75 -6.08
CA GLY A 249 10.33 -2.04 -7.49
C GLY A 249 10.30 -3.55 -7.79
N CYS A 250 10.89 -3.97 -8.91
CA CYS A 250 11.03 -5.39 -9.26
C CYS A 250 12.12 -6.15 -8.47
N LEU A 251 12.50 -5.69 -7.27
CA LEU A 251 13.60 -6.26 -6.49
C LEU A 251 13.13 -6.65 -5.09
N GLU A 252 13.50 -7.86 -4.67
CA GLU A 252 13.35 -8.33 -3.30
C GLU A 252 14.00 -7.34 -2.30
N PRO A 253 13.36 -7.04 -1.16
CA PRO A 253 12.18 -7.71 -0.60
C PRO A 253 10.81 -7.13 -1.05
N GLY A 254 10.75 -6.27 -2.06
CA GLY A 254 9.51 -5.63 -2.51
C GLY A 254 8.84 -4.79 -1.41
N ASP A 255 7.52 -4.94 -1.27
CA ASP A 255 6.71 -4.43 -0.14
C ASP A 255 6.75 -5.35 1.11
N ALA A 256 7.53 -6.43 1.03
CA ALA A 256 7.62 -7.51 2.00
C ALA A 256 6.26 -8.12 2.38
N VAL A 257 5.41 -8.33 1.37
CA VAL A 257 4.26 -9.22 1.39
C VAL A 257 4.39 -10.22 0.23
N ALA A 258 4.03 -11.48 0.45
CA ALA A 258 4.32 -12.57 -0.49
C ALA A 258 3.17 -12.89 -1.49
N ASP A 259 2.00 -12.26 -1.34
CA ASP A 259 0.85 -12.40 -2.24
C ASP A 259 0.50 -11.10 -3.02
N THR A 260 1.37 -10.09 -2.91
CA THR A 260 1.42 -8.89 -3.74
C THR A 260 2.46 -9.07 -4.85
N PRO A 261 2.07 -9.10 -6.14
CA PRO A 261 3.03 -9.07 -7.24
C PRO A 261 3.87 -7.78 -7.21
N PRO A 262 5.19 -7.84 -7.45
CA PRO A 262 6.03 -6.64 -7.48
C PRO A 262 5.73 -5.79 -8.71
N GLU A 263 5.85 -4.47 -8.57
CA GLU A 263 5.68 -3.49 -9.66
C GLU A 263 6.78 -2.43 -9.65
N ALA A 264 7.29 -2.04 -10.83
CA ALA A 264 8.47 -1.18 -10.96
C ALA A 264 8.25 0.29 -10.56
N HIS A 265 6.99 0.73 -10.58
CA HIS A 265 6.55 2.10 -10.28
C HIS A 265 5.02 2.13 -10.07
N PRO A 266 4.48 3.12 -9.33
CA PRO A 266 3.04 3.26 -9.12
C PRO A 266 2.24 3.29 -10.43
N THR A 267 1.02 2.77 -10.37
CA THR A 267 0.00 3.00 -11.39
C THR A 267 -0.51 4.44 -11.28
N GLN A 268 -1.12 4.96 -12.36
CA GLN A 268 -1.80 6.25 -12.37
C GLN A 268 -3.11 6.12 -13.14
N GLY A 269 -4.21 6.63 -12.58
CA GLY A 269 -5.53 6.54 -13.20
C GLY A 269 -6.12 5.13 -13.12
N CYS A 270 -6.67 4.64 -14.24
CA CYS A 270 -7.42 3.37 -14.30
C CYS A 270 -7.08 2.56 -15.58
N PRO A 271 -5.88 1.95 -15.68
CA PRO A 271 -5.56 1.07 -16.80
C PRO A 271 -6.36 -0.25 -16.70
N ALA A 272 -6.61 -0.90 -17.84
CA ALA A 272 -7.24 -2.23 -17.89
C ALA A 272 -6.27 -3.39 -17.56
N GLY A 273 -5.05 -3.07 -17.16
CA GLY A 273 -3.96 -4.02 -16.90
C GLY A 273 -2.60 -3.34 -17.03
N LYS A 274 -1.63 -3.84 -16.27
CA LYS A 274 -0.25 -3.34 -16.17
C LYS A 274 0.62 -4.55 -15.78
N ASP A 275 1.84 -4.59 -16.29
CA ASP A 275 2.82 -5.67 -16.09
C ASP A 275 4.21 -5.05 -16.32
N THR A 276 4.91 -4.74 -15.22
CA THR A 276 6.20 -4.04 -15.22
C THR A 276 7.34 -4.87 -14.63
N CYS A 277 7.02 -5.99 -13.97
CA CYS A 277 7.99 -6.96 -13.44
C CYS A 277 7.71 -8.38 -13.98
N PRO A 278 7.89 -8.62 -15.30
CA PRO A 278 7.31 -9.78 -15.98
C PRO A 278 7.74 -11.13 -15.40
N GLY A 279 6.76 -12.02 -15.22
CA GLY A 279 6.94 -13.38 -14.71
C GLY A 279 6.59 -13.55 -13.22
N ASN A 280 6.39 -12.47 -12.47
CA ASN A 280 6.09 -12.50 -11.03
C ASN A 280 4.59 -12.26 -10.71
N GLY A 281 3.76 -12.15 -11.74
CA GLY A 281 2.35 -11.76 -11.65
C GLY A 281 2.07 -10.58 -12.59
N ARG A 282 0.94 -9.91 -12.37
CA ARG A 282 0.65 -8.58 -12.94
C ARG A 282 0.66 -7.56 -11.82
N ASP A 283 1.05 -6.34 -12.13
CA ASP A 283 1.03 -5.21 -11.20
C ASP A 283 -0.32 -5.12 -10.46
N PRO A 284 -0.32 -4.93 -9.13
CA PRO A 284 -1.50 -4.99 -8.28
C PRO A 284 -2.35 -3.72 -8.35
N ILE A 285 -2.78 -3.32 -9.56
CA ILE A 285 -3.47 -2.04 -9.86
C ILE A 285 -4.82 -1.82 -9.15
N HIS A 286 -5.31 -2.84 -8.45
CA HIS A 286 -6.55 -2.81 -7.68
C HIS A 286 -6.30 -2.74 -6.16
N ASN A 287 -5.04 -2.78 -5.74
CA ASN A 287 -4.65 -2.76 -4.34
C ASN A 287 -4.76 -1.35 -3.75
N PHE A 288 -5.10 -1.25 -2.46
CA PHE A 288 -5.15 0.04 -1.76
C PHE A 288 -3.78 0.69 -1.53
N MET A 289 -2.66 -0.03 -1.68
CA MET A 289 -1.29 0.48 -1.48
C MET A 289 -0.57 0.92 -2.78
N ASP A 290 -1.29 1.00 -3.90
CA ASP A 290 -0.86 1.61 -5.17
C ASP A 290 -1.42 3.06 -5.28
N TYR A 291 -0.95 3.85 -6.24
CA TYR A 291 -1.47 5.20 -6.56
C TYR A 291 -2.47 5.21 -7.73
N SER A 292 -3.17 4.10 -7.97
CA SER A 292 -4.34 4.05 -8.85
C SER A 292 -5.43 5.05 -8.39
N ALA A 293 -6.37 5.38 -9.27
CA ALA A 293 -7.52 6.21 -8.87
C ALA A 293 -8.46 5.44 -7.93
N ASP A 294 -9.22 6.15 -7.07
CA ASP A 294 -10.23 5.57 -6.17
C ASP A 294 -11.30 4.76 -6.94
N ALA A 295 -11.44 4.99 -8.24
CA ALA A 295 -12.30 4.24 -9.14
C ALA A 295 -11.87 2.77 -9.36
N CYS A 296 -10.61 2.44 -9.05
CA CYS A 296 -9.92 1.23 -9.49
C CYS A 296 -9.43 0.38 -8.30
N MET A 297 -9.13 1.01 -7.16
CA MET A 297 -8.80 0.30 -5.93
C MET A 297 -10.01 -0.47 -5.38
N SER A 298 -9.77 -1.63 -4.77
CA SER A 298 -10.80 -2.51 -4.21
C SER A 298 -10.32 -3.47 -3.11
N GLU A 299 -9.02 -3.72 -2.97
CA GLU A 299 -8.52 -4.84 -2.17
C GLU A 299 -7.28 -4.55 -1.31
N PHE A 300 -7.24 -5.20 -0.14
CA PHE A 300 -6.02 -5.65 0.51
C PHE A 300 -5.87 -7.16 0.28
N THR A 301 -4.63 -7.67 0.21
CA THR A 301 -4.35 -9.10 0.10
C THR A 301 -4.43 -9.82 1.46
N ALA A 302 -4.33 -11.15 1.46
CA ALA A 302 -4.31 -11.93 2.70
C ALA A 302 -2.97 -11.76 3.45
N GLY A 303 -1.87 -11.62 2.72
CA GLY A 303 -0.55 -11.28 3.27
C GLY A 303 -0.48 -9.86 3.82
N GLN A 304 -1.11 -8.87 3.18
CA GLN A 304 -1.23 -7.52 3.74
C GLN A 304 -2.07 -7.51 5.03
N SER A 305 -3.19 -8.25 5.05
CA SER A 305 -3.96 -8.51 6.28
C SER A 305 -3.07 -9.06 7.40
N LEU A 306 -2.29 -10.11 7.12
CA LEU A 306 -1.35 -10.69 8.09
C LEU A 306 -0.31 -9.67 8.57
N ARG A 307 0.36 -8.96 7.64
CA ARG A 307 1.39 -7.96 7.95
C ARG A 307 0.88 -6.85 8.87
N MET A 308 -0.34 -6.36 8.65
CA MET A 308 -0.97 -5.37 9.54
C MET A 308 -1.22 -5.92 10.95
N ARG A 309 -1.61 -7.19 11.08
CA ARG A 309 -1.80 -7.84 12.39
C ARG A 309 -0.47 -8.13 13.09
N GLU A 310 0.60 -8.40 12.36
CA GLU A 310 1.97 -8.53 12.89
C GLU A 310 2.52 -7.19 13.40
N ALA A 311 2.49 -6.15 12.56
CA ALA A 311 3.00 -4.83 12.93
C ALA A 311 2.20 -4.19 14.08
N TRP A 312 0.87 -4.41 14.11
CA TRP A 312 0.04 -4.05 15.26
C TRP A 312 0.53 -4.73 16.56
N ALA A 313 0.74 -6.05 16.52
CA ALA A 313 1.19 -6.84 17.67
C ALA A 313 2.57 -6.42 18.20
N VAL A 314 3.46 -6.01 17.30
CA VAL A 314 4.84 -5.64 17.63
C VAL A 314 4.96 -4.20 18.16
N TYR A 315 4.25 -3.24 17.56
CA TYR A 315 4.49 -1.81 17.81
C TYR A 315 3.33 -1.08 18.51
N ARG A 316 2.09 -1.56 18.38
CA ARG A 316 0.89 -0.85 18.86
C ARG A 316 0.19 -1.51 20.05
N GLU A 317 0.50 -2.76 20.37
CA GLU A 317 -0.15 -3.44 21.49
C GLU A 317 0.36 -3.02 22.87
N THR A 318 -0.59 -2.50 23.63
CA THR A 318 -0.62 -2.32 25.10
C THR A 318 -0.32 -3.60 25.89
N ASN A 319 0.84 -4.22 25.71
CA ASN A 319 1.18 -5.52 26.30
C ASN A 319 1.23 -5.45 27.83
N THR A 320 0.12 -5.84 28.45
CA THR A 320 0.02 -6.07 29.90
C THR A 320 0.59 -7.45 30.27
N ASP A 321 0.64 -8.39 29.31
CA ASP A 321 1.00 -9.80 29.50
C ASP A 321 2.11 -10.31 28.53
N ILE A 322 3.04 -9.45 28.10
CA ILE A 322 4.38 -9.95 27.68
C ILE A 322 5.32 -9.83 28.87
N THR A 323 5.30 -10.86 29.71
CA THR A 323 6.42 -11.20 30.58
C THR A 323 7.59 -11.67 29.69
N LEU A 324 8.45 -10.73 29.31
CA LEU A 324 9.82 -11.09 28.91
C LEU A 324 10.54 -11.60 30.16
N ASP A 325 10.62 -12.92 30.28
CA ASP A 325 11.47 -13.56 31.29
C ASP A 325 12.93 -13.16 31.05
N ARG A 326 13.68 -12.85 32.11
CA ARG A 326 14.97 -12.13 32.07
C ARG A 326 16.12 -12.93 32.70
#